data_AF-K4UQ80-F1
#
_entry.id   AF-K4UQ80-F1
#
_cell.length_a   1.000
_cell.length_b   1.000
_cell.length_c   1.000
_cell.angle_alpha   90.00
_cell.angle_beta   90.00
_cell.angle_gamma   90.00
#
_symmetry.space_group_name_H-M   'P 1'
#
loop_
_entity.id
_entity.type
_entity.pdbx_description
1 polymer ?
#
loop_
_entity_poly.entity_id
_entity_poly.type
_entity_poly.pdbx_seq_one_letter_code
_entity_poly.pdbx_strand_id
1 'polypeptide(L)'
;RIPLVMYERSNKNTCMHQKTQVRRGKCIKKGQILACGAATVGGELALGKNVLVAYMPWEGYNFEDAVLISERLVYEDIYTSFHI
;
A
#
# COMPACT_ATOMS: atom_id res chain seq x y z
N ARG A 1 26.01 -8.20 1.35
CA ARG A 1 24.76 -8.15 0.55
C ARG A 1 23.61 -8.21 1.55
N ILE A 2 22.68 -7.26 1.54
CA ILE A 2 21.57 -7.24 2.49
C ILE A 2 20.45 -8.13 1.92
N PRO A 3 20.07 -9.25 2.58
CA PRO A 3 18.95 -10.07 2.13
C PRO A 3 17.64 -9.31 2.29
N LEU A 4 16.74 -9.48 1.32
CA LEU A 4 15.41 -8.87 1.34
C LEU A 4 14.38 -9.94 1.62
N VAL A 5 13.36 -9.59 2.39
CA VAL A 5 12.18 -10.43 2.59
C VAL A 5 11.31 -10.37 1.34
N MET A 6 11.01 -11.53 0.76
CA MET A 6 10.26 -11.63 -0.49
C MET A 6 9.08 -12.59 -0.32
N TYR A 7 7.85 -12.05 -0.39
CA TYR A 7 6.60 -12.83 -0.36
C TYR A 7 6.48 -13.76 0.87
N GLU A 8 6.93 -13.28 2.02
CA GLU A 8 6.85 -14.05 3.26
C GLU A 8 5.47 -13.87 3.91
N ARG A 9 4.93 -14.94 4.49
CA ARG A 9 3.64 -14.90 5.18
C ARG A 9 3.78 -14.34 6.58
N SER A 10 2.91 -13.39 6.95
CA SER A 10 2.80 -12.93 8.34
C SER A 10 1.94 -13.85 9.21
N ASN A 11 2.03 -13.70 10.53
CA ASN A 11 1.16 -14.41 11.49
C ASN A 11 -0.35 -14.18 11.25
N LYS A 12 -0.72 -13.09 10.57
CA LYS A 12 -2.10 -12.74 10.21
C LYS A 12 -2.39 -12.94 8.72
N ASN A 13 -1.61 -13.77 8.03
CA ASN A 13 -1.81 -14.15 6.62
C ASN A 13 -1.74 -12.98 5.64
N THR A 14 -0.92 -11.97 5.95
CA THR A 14 -0.62 -10.86 5.04
C THR A 14 0.75 -11.06 4.40
N CYS A 15 0.91 -10.58 3.17
CA CYS A 15 2.17 -10.66 2.44
C CYS A 15 3.20 -9.63 2.96
N MET A 16 4.34 -10.13 3.44
CA MET A 16 5.53 -9.34 3.75
C MET A 16 6.47 -9.35 2.55
N HIS A 17 6.59 -8.19 1.89
CA HIS A 17 7.46 -8.02 0.73
C HIS A 17 8.26 -6.72 0.85
N GLN A 18 9.58 -6.81 0.70
CA GLN A 18 10.48 -5.67 0.72
C GLN A 18 10.94 -5.31 -0.68
N LYS A 19 10.63 -4.09 -1.12
CA LYS A 19 11.04 -3.56 -2.43
C LYS A 19 12.17 -2.57 -2.28
N THR A 20 13.25 -2.75 -3.05
CA THR A 20 14.37 -1.81 -3.07
C THR A 20 13.98 -0.46 -3.65
N GLN A 21 14.44 0.61 -3.01
CA GLN A 21 14.21 2.00 -3.45
C GLN A 21 15.47 2.62 -4.09
N VAL A 22 16.63 1.99 -3.91
CA VAL A 22 17.92 2.55 -4.32
C VAL A 22 18.46 1.85 -5.57
N ARG A 23 18.91 2.65 -6.54
CA ARG A 23 19.59 2.17 -7.75
C ARG A 23 21.08 1.97 -7.50
N ARG A 24 21.71 1.05 -8.25
CA ARG A 24 23.17 0.82 -8.18
C ARG A 24 23.92 2.11 -8.54
N GLY A 25 24.99 2.41 -7.81
CA GLY A 25 25.85 3.57 -8.06
C GLY A 25 25.42 4.88 -7.38
N LYS A 26 24.30 4.91 -6.66
CA LYS A 26 23.90 6.10 -5.88
C LYS A 26 24.67 6.17 -4.56
N CYS A 27 25.22 7.34 -4.23
CA CYS A 27 25.80 7.60 -2.90
C CYS A 27 24.69 7.62 -1.85
N ILE A 28 24.94 6.95 -0.71
CA ILE A 28 23.95 6.73 0.35
C ILE A 28 24.44 7.40 1.62
N LYS A 29 23.55 8.09 2.34
CA LYS A 29 23.85 8.66 3.65
C LYS A 29 23.53 7.67 4.77
N LYS A 30 24.23 7.77 5.91
CA LYS A 30 23.90 6.98 7.10
C LYS A 30 22.44 7.25 7.50
N GLY A 31 21.68 6.18 7.73
CA GLY A 31 20.25 6.25 8.07
C GLY A 31 19.30 6.34 6.87
N GLN A 32 19.82 6.39 5.63
CA GLN A 32 18.97 6.39 4.44
C GLN A 32 18.34 5.01 4.21
N ILE A 33 17.07 5.04 3.81
CA ILE A 33 16.25 3.85 3.61
C ILE A 33 16.60 3.19 2.28
N LEU A 34 16.90 1.89 2.34
CA LEU A 34 17.36 1.09 1.20
C LEU A 34 16.22 0.31 0.53
N ALA A 35 15.25 -0.12 1.33
CA ALA A 35 14.08 -0.86 0.89
C ALA A 35 12.85 -0.45 1.69
N CYS A 36 11.69 -0.43 1.03
CA CYS A 36 10.40 -0.27 1.66
C CYS A 36 9.82 -1.65 1.99
N GLY A 37 9.22 -1.79 3.18
CA GLY A 37 8.40 -2.95 3.55
C GLY A 37 6.98 -2.87 3.01
N ALA A 38 6.16 -3.86 3.37
CA ALA A 38 4.83 -4.11 2.80
C ALA A 38 3.83 -2.94 2.88
N ALA A 39 3.91 -2.09 3.92
CA ALA A 39 3.02 -0.96 4.11
C ALA A 39 3.79 0.35 4.31
N THR A 40 4.88 0.55 3.56
CA THR A 40 5.69 1.78 3.64
C THR A 40 6.02 2.33 2.27
N VAL A 41 6.03 3.66 2.14
CA VAL A 41 6.42 4.38 0.93
C VAL A 41 7.36 5.51 1.32
N GLY A 42 8.54 5.59 0.70
CA GLY A 42 9.51 6.65 0.99
C GLY A 42 10.09 6.61 2.42
N GLY A 43 9.78 5.57 3.20
CA GLY A 43 10.14 5.49 4.61
C GLY A 43 9.05 5.83 5.59
N GLU A 44 7.91 6.28 5.09
CA GLU A 44 6.74 6.60 5.89
C GLU A 44 5.71 5.47 5.82
N LEU A 45 4.86 5.41 6.83
CA LEU A 45 3.79 4.44 6.94
C LEU A 45 2.69 4.76 5.90
N ALA A 46 2.34 3.76 5.09
CA ALA A 46 1.32 3.87 4.04
C ALA A 46 0.37 2.67 4.12
N LEU A 47 -0.62 2.75 5.01
CA LEU A 47 -1.60 1.69 5.26
C LEU A 47 -2.72 1.63 4.22
N GLY A 48 -2.89 2.67 3.40
CA GLY A 48 -3.98 2.80 2.45
C GLY A 48 -3.62 3.70 1.28
N LYS A 49 -4.65 4.28 0.65
CA LYS A 49 -4.52 5.11 -0.54
C LYS A 49 -5.30 6.40 -0.37
N ASN A 50 -4.74 7.49 -0.88
CA ASN A 50 -5.42 8.77 -0.96
C ASN A 50 -6.38 8.71 -2.16
N VAL A 51 -7.67 8.94 -1.92
CA VAL A 51 -8.72 8.94 -2.94
C VAL A 51 -9.52 10.24 -2.86
N LEU A 52 -10.11 10.64 -3.99
CA LEU A 52 -11.03 11.76 -4.02
C LEU A 52 -12.38 11.33 -3.45
N VAL A 53 -12.91 12.10 -2.51
CA VAL A 53 -14.16 11.79 -1.80
C VAL A 53 -15.17 12.92 -2.04
N ALA A 54 -16.41 12.56 -2.30
CA ALA A 54 -17.54 13.48 -2.32
C ALA A 54 -18.47 13.16 -1.15
N TYR A 55 -18.83 14.19 -0.36
CA TYR A 55 -19.74 14.05 0.78
C TYR A 55 -21.13 14.54 0.38
N MET A 56 -21.96 13.62 -0.13
CA MET A 56 -23.33 13.89 -0.55
C MET A 56 -24.19 12.62 -0.46
N PRO A 57 -25.50 12.73 -0.20
CA PRO A 57 -26.42 11.60 -0.33
C PRO A 57 -26.51 11.18 -1.80
N TRP A 58 -26.54 9.87 -2.07
CA TRP A 58 -26.60 9.34 -3.44
C TRP A 58 -27.62 8.22 -3.55
N GLU A 59 -28.84 8.56 -3.98
CA GLU A 59 -29.93 7.62 -4.32
C GLU A 59 -30.19 6.50 -3.28
N GLY A 60 -29.87 6.74 -2.01
CA GLY A 60 -30.00 5.74 -0.93
C GLY A 60 -28.92 4.66 -0.91
N TYR A 61 -27.96 4.65 -1.85
CA TYR A 61 -26.85 3.69 -1.86
C TYR A 61 -25.84 3.91 -0.72
N ASN A 62 -25.80 5.13 -0.17
CA ASN A 62 -25.00 5.47 1.00
C ASN A 62 -25.85 5.68 2.26
N PHE A 63 -26.93 4.90 2.39
CA PHE A 63 -27.77 4.93 3.59
C PHE A 63 -27.00 4.39 4.81
N GLU A 64 -27.19 5.04 5.95
CA GLU A 64 -26.49 4.75 7.22
C GLU A 64 -24.96 4.69 7.06
N ASP A 65 -24.38 3.49 7.18
CA ASP A 65 -22.93 3.25 7.17
C ASP A 65 -22.42 2.74 5.81
N ALA A 66 -23.27 2.71 4.79
CA ALA A 66 -22.90 2.25 3.45
C ALA A 66 -22.00 3.26 2.73
N VAL A 67 -20.92 2.76 2.14
CA VAL A 67 -19.97 3.57 1.35
C VAL A 67 -20.04 3.15 -0.11
N LEU A 68 -20.36 4.11 -0.98
CA LEU A 68 -20.32 3.91 -2.42
C LEU A 68 -18.89 4.10 -2.92
N ILE A 69 -18.40 3.15 -3.72
CA ILE A 69 -17.07 3.18 -4.32
C ILE A 69 -17.15 3.23 -5.84
N SER A 70 -16.21 3.92 -6.47
CA SER A 70 -16.09 3.93 -7.93
C SER A 70 -15.49 2.61 -8.42
N GLU A 71 -16.06 2.01 -9.47
CA GLU A 71 -15.51 0.82 -10.14
C GLU A 71 -14.07 1.04 -10.62
N ARG A 72 -13.68 2.28 -10.90
CA ARG A 72 -12.30 2.64 -11.24
C ARG A 72 -11.29 2.15 -10.20
N LEU A 73 -11.66 2.15 -8.92
CA LEU A 73 -10.78 1.68 -7.84
C LEU A 73 -10.45 0.19 -7.96
N VAL A 74 -11.35 -0.60 -8.56
CA VAL A 74 -11.17 -2.02 -8.85
C VAL A 74 -10.29 -2.19 -10.09
N TYR A 75 -10.59 -1.47 -11.17
CA TYR A 75 -9.83 -1.58 -12.42
C TYR A 75 -8.38 -1.11 -12.31
N GLU A 76 -8.10 -0.15 -11.42
CA GLU A 76 -6.74 0.36 -11.18
C GLU A 76 -5.99 -0.39 -10.06
N ASP A 77 -6.55 -1.49 -9.53
CA ASP A 77 -5.97 -2.29 -8.44
C ASP A 77 -5.54 -1.47 -7.21
N ILE A 78 -6.27 -0.38 -6.92
CA ILE A 78 -5.86 0.60 -5.89
C ILE A 78 -5.92 -0.02 -4.49
N TYR A 79 -6.98 -0.78 -4.22
CA TYR A 79 -7.23 -1.44 -2.93
C TYR A 79 -6.95 -2.95 -2.96
N THR A 80 -6.23 -3.44 -3.96
CA THR A 80 -5.89 -4.86 -4.10
C THR A 80 -4.79 -5.26 -3.09
N SER A 81 -5.03 -6.33 -2.32
CA SER A 81 -4.09 -6.87 -1.32
C SER A 81 -3.80 -8.35 -1.55
N PHE A 82 -2.63 -8.80 -1.10
CA PHE A 82 -2.23 -10.21 -1.16
C PHE A 82 -2.34 -10.87 0.22
N HIS A 83 -3.02 -12.02 0.26
CA HIS A 83 -3.15 -12.88 1.42
C HIS A 83 -2.48 -14.24 1.15
N ILE A 84 -1.70 -14.74 2.11
CA ILE A 84 -0.88 -15.97 2.01
C ILE A 84 -1.10 -16.84 3.26
#